data_AF-A0A814HHN3-F1
#
_entry.id   AF-A0A814HHN3-F1
#
_cell.length_a   1.000
_cell.length_b   1.000
_cell.length_c   1.000
_cell.angle_alpha   90.00
_cell.angle_beta   90.00
_cell.angle_gamma   90.00
#
_symmetry.space_group_name_H-M   'P 1'
#
loop_
_entity.id
_entity.type
_entity.pdbx_description
1 polymer ?
#
loop_
_entity_poly.entity_id
_entity_poly.type
_entity_poly.pdbx_seq_one_letter_code
_entity_poly.pdbx_strand_id
1 'polypeptide(L)'
;MAEIIQNTTLGTRRKLELLLQEMDTICREIILQMHNSTSSNSNNNTNSNQLDTQTLIDMLIERQDYLTQQIVIVRQHEELERQLQLKRDEILKCERALRCLQTYLLQAVQVLSSAVYQAREKITNIRQAKSFPSETIIRYAHQLATCYSTTAPENWQQGDIRRPYPTNMDMRRGLLGRISEQTLQQQQQLVNIPNPIINSTTVVDSSVSQNISSSQSSYTAVTTAARPPKHDTTSFASDIFSGLNEEANNINLSSSDTDSDDDLL
;
A
#
# COMPACT_ATOMS: atom_id res chain seq x y z
N MET A 1 -10.76 52.36 34.80
CA MET A 1 -11.74 52.46 33.70
C MET A 1 -11.11 52.53 32.29
N ALA A 2 -9.78 52.57 32.11
CA ALA A 2 -9.13 52.66 30.78
C ALA A 2 -8.47 51.35 30.27
N GLU A 3 -8.43 50.28 31.07
CA GLU A 3 -7.65 49.07 30.72
C GLU A 3 -8.30 48.14 29.68
N ILE A 4 -9.62 48.19 29.50
CA ILE A 4 -10.32 47.28 28.59
C ILE A 4 -10.18 47.73 27.12
N ILE A 5 -9.93 49.02 26.89
CA ILE A 5 -9.82 49.61 25.55
C ILE A 5 -8.46 49.28 24.88
N GLN A 6 -7.43 48.90 25.65
CA GLN A 6 -6.07 48.68 25.13
C GLN A 6 -5.64 47.20 24.98
N ASN A 7 -6.46 46.23 25.40
CA ASN A 7 -6.03 44.83 25.39
C ASN A 7 -6.29 44.15 24.03
N THR A 8 -5.43 44.47 23.05
CA THR A 8 -5.33 43.78 21.75
C THR A 8 -4.82 42.34 21.86
N THR A 9 -4.39 41.91 23.05
CA THR A 9 -3.82 40.59 23.32
C THR A 9 -4.84 39.58 23.86
N LEU A 10 -6.06 40.00 24.20
CA LEU A 10 -7.11 39.11 24.70
C LEU A 10 -7.97 38.60 23.55
N GLY A 11 -8.21 37.28 23.54
CA GLY A 11 -9.11 36.66 22.56
C GLY A 11 -10.53 37.25 22.62
N THR A 12 -11.21 37.31 21.47
CA THR A 12 -12.56 37.88 21.30
C THR A 12 -13.55 37.37 22.33
N ARG A 13 -13.48 36.08 22.68
CA ARG A 13 -14.27 35.47 23.76
C ARG A 13 -14.02 36.13 25.12
N ARG A 14 -12.76 36.26 25.53
CA ARG A 14 -12.41 36.83 26.85
C ARG A 14 -12.76 38.32 26.92
N LYS A 15 -12.66 39.02 25.79
CA LYS A 15 -13.10 40.41 25.67
C LYS A 15 -14.61 40.57 25.88
N LEU A 16 -15.42 39.67 25.30
CA LEU A 16 -16.87 39.64 25.53
C LEU A 16 -17.23 39.30 26.98
N GLU A 17 -16.55 38.32 27.58
CA GLU A 17 -16.75 37.94 28.99
C GLU A 17 -16.48 39.13 29.94
N LEU A 18 -15.40 39.87 29.70
CA LEU A 18 -15.06 41.06 30.50
C LEU A 18 -16.06 42.20 30.32
N LEU A 19 -16.53 42.44 29.10
CA LEU A 19 -17.52 43.48 28.78
C LEU A 19 -18.86 43.18 29.48
N LEU A 20 -19.28 41.91 29.47
CA LEU A 20 -20.50 41.47 30.14
C LEU A 20 -20.40 41.59 31.67
N GLN A 21 -19.23 41.26 32.23
CA GLN A 21 -18.95 41.47 33.66
C GLN A 21 -18.94 42.96 34.04
N GLU A 22 -18.39 43.83 33.19
CA GLU A 22 -18.40 45.28 33.40
C GLU A 22 -19.85 45.82 33.38
N MET A 23 -20.67 45.40 32.40
CA MET A 23 -22.09 45.76 32.36
C MET A 23 -22.85 45.29 33.61
N ASP A 24 -22.59 44.07 34.11
CA ASP A 24 -23.20 43.57 35.36
C ASP A 24 -22.79 44.45 36.57
N THR A 25 -21.54 44.87 36.62
CA THR A 25 -21.06 45.77 37.69
C THR A 25 -21.74 47.14 37.64
N ILE A 26 -21.93 47.71 36.45
CA ILE A 26 -22.64 48.98 36.26
C ILE A 26 -24.12 48.84 36.66
N CYS A 27 -24.78 47.76 36.23
CA CYS A 27 -26.17 47.48 36.62
C CYS A 27 -26.34 47.36 38.13
N ARG A 28 -25.41 46.68 38.83
CA ARG A 28 -25.42 46.58 40.30
C ARG A 28 -25.26 47.94 40.96
N GLU A 29 -24.37 48.78 40.46
CA GLU A 29 -24.14 50.13 40.98
C GLU A 29 -25.37 51.03 40.78
N ILE A 30 -26.01 51.00 39.60
CA ILE A 30 -27.25 51.74 39.34
C ILE A 30 -28.36 51.34 40.33
N ILE A 31 -28.55 50.03 40.57
CA ILE A 31 -29.56 49.54 41.51
C ILE A 31 -29.25 50.00 42.94
N LEU A 32 -27.99 49.93 43.37
CA LEU A 32 -27.56 50.39 44.69
C LEU A 32 -27.80 51.90 44.89
N GLN A 33 -27.48 52.71 43.89
CA GLN A 33 -27.69 54.15 43.95
C GLN A 33 -29.16 54.54 43.95
N MET A 34 -29.98 53.86 43.14
CA MET A 34 -31.43 54.05 43.12
C MET A 34 -32.04 53.72 44.48
N HIS A 35 -31.64 52.59 45.08
CA HIS A 35 -32.09 52.16 46.41
C HIS A 35 -31.65 53.13 47.52
N ASN A 36 -30.41 53.61 47.50
CA ASN A 36 -29.90 54.60 48.44
C ASN A 36 -30.60 55.96 48.30
N SER A 37 -30.96 56.33 47.07
CA SER A 37 -31.75 57.55 46.78
C SER A 37 -33.20 57.44 47.27
N THR A 38 -33.79 56.24 47.29
CA THR A 38 -35.14 56.02 47.82
C THR A 38 -35.18 55.90 49.36
N SER A 39 -34.09 55.42 49.97
CA SER A 39 -33.98 55.26 51.42
C SER A 39 -33.52 56.53 52.15
N SER A 40 -32.88 57.48 51.47
CA SER A 40 -32.40 58.74 52.03
C SER A 40 -33.40 59.89 51.82
N ASN A 41 -34.40 59.99 52.70
CA ASN A 41 -35.20 61.21 52.87
C ASN A 41 -34.77 62.00 54.13
N SER A 42 -33.57 61.73 54.66
CA SER A 42 -33.07 62.38 55.87
C SER A 42 -31.56 62.56 55.82
N ASN A 43 -31.18 63.84 55.73
CA ASN A 43 -29.92 64.43 56.16
C ASN A 43 -28.65 64.12 55.35
N ASN A 44 -28.30 65.14 54.56
CA ASN A 44 -27.02 65.85 54.57
C ASN A 44 -25.74 65.02 54.54
N ASN A 45 -25.00 65.22 53.45
CA ASN A 45 -23.54 65.19 53.38
C ASN A 45 -22.89 63.91 53.88
N THR A 46 -22.54 63.03 52.94
CA THR A 46 -21.16 62.64 52.64
C THR A 46 -21.19 61.49 51.66
N ASN A 47 -20.63 61.68 50.46
CA ASN A 47 -19.74 60.73 49.76
C ASN A 47 -19.50 61.26 48.34
N SER A 48 -18.41 62.01 48.20
CA SER A 48 -17.93 62.64 46.96
C SER A 48 -17.46 61.66 45.87
N ASN A 49 -17.84 60.38 45.96
CA ASN A 49 -17.41 59.30 45.07
C ASN A 49 -18.57 58.59 44.37
N GLN A 50 -19.81 59.05 44.56
CA GLN A 50 -20.97 58.45 43.92
C GLN A 50 -21.17 59.12 42.56
N LEU A 51 -20.85 58.41 41.46
CA LEU A 51 -21.18 58.86 40.10
C LEU A 51 -22.68 59.13 40.04
N ASP A 52 -23.11 60.19 39.36
CA ASP A 52 -24.53 60.49 39.20
C ASP A 52 -25.21 59.34 38.45
N THR A 53 -26.44 59.00 38.84
CA THR A 53 -27.23 57.93 38.24
C THR A 53 -27.33 58.09 36.72
N GLN A 54 -27.43 59.33 36.23
CA GLN A 54 -27.42 59.66 34.82
C GLN A 54 -26.11 59.27 34.14
N THR A 55 -24.97 59.55 34.78
CA THR A 55 -23.63 59.20 34.22
C THR A 55 -23.40 57.69 34.17
N LEU A 56 -23.99 56.91 35.08
CA LEU A 56 -23.94 55.45 35.03
C LEU A 56 -24.82 54.88 33.91
N ILE A 57 -25.98 55.48 33.67
CA ILE A 57 -26.86 55.10 32.55
C ILE A 57 -26.16 55.40 31.22
N ASP A 58 -25.53 56.56 31.09
CA ASP A 58 -24.77 56.94 29.89
C ASP A 58 -23.60 55.96 29.65
N MET A 59 -22.88 55.58 30.71
CA MET A 59 -21.81 54.57 30.65
C MET A 59 -22.35 53.18 30.25
N LEU A 60 -23.54 52.80 30.74
CA LEU A 60 -24.19 51.55 30.35
C LEU A 60 -24.60 51.55 28.87
N ILE A 61 -25.11 52.67 28.36
CA ILE A 61 -25.47 52.83 26.94
C ILE A 61 -24.21 52.72 26.07
N GLU A 62 -23.11 53.39 26.44
CA GLU A 62 -21.83 53.29 25.73
C GLU A 62 -21.31 51.85 25.69
N ARG A 63 -21.42 51.12 26.82
CA ARG A 63 -21.01 49.71 26.87
C ARG A 63 -21.93 48.78 26.09
N GLN A 64 -23.23 49.04 26.10
CA GLN A 64 -24.17 48.31 25.26
C GLN A 64 -23.86 48.50 23.78
N ASP A 65 -23.58 49.72 23.33
CA ASP A 65 -23.18 49.99 21.94
C ASP A 65 -21.88 49.24 21.60
N TYR A 66 -20.89 49.31 22.48
CA TYR A 66 -19.63 48.57 22.32
C TYR A 66 -19.82 47.05 22.22
N LEU A 67 -20.75 46.48 22.99
CA LEU A 67 -21.10 45.05 22.90
C LEU A 67 -21.73 44.71 21.55
N THR A 68 -22.64 45.54 21.04
CA THR A 68 -23.23 45.31 19.70
C THR A 68 -22.17 45.34 18.60
N GLN A 69 -21.22 46.29 18.67
CA GLN A 69 -20.09 46.36 17.75
C GLN A 69 -19.22 45.10 17.84
N GLN A 70 -18.93 44.62 19.06
CA GLN A 70 -18.13 43.41 19.26
C GLN A 70 -18.83 42.14 18.74
N ILE A 71 -20.16 42.06 18.82
CA ILE A 71 -20.94 40.96 18.23
C ILE A 71 -20.82 40.94 16.70
N VAL A 72 -20.84 42.11 16.05
CA VAL A 72 -20.65 42.20 14.58
C VAL A 72 -19.27 41.66 14.19
N ILE A 73 -18.23 42.03 14.94
CA ILE A 73 -16.86 41.54 14.72
C ILE A 73 -16.79 40.02 14.91
N VAL A 74 -17.46 39.47 15.92
CA VAL A 74 -17.52 38.01 16.14
C VAL A 74 -18.19 37.28 14.97
N ARG A 75 -19.28 37.82 14.43
CA ARG A 75 -19.93 37.25 13.22
C ARG A 75 -19.00 37.27 12.01
N GLN A 76 -18.21 38.33 11.83
CA GLN A 76 -17.21 38.40 10.76
C GLN A 76 -16.12 37.35 10.96
N HIS A 77 -15.65 37.15 12.20
CA HIS A 77 -14.68 36.09 12.50
C HIS A 77 -15.24 34.69 12.28
N GLU A 78 -16.52 34.46 12.58
CA GLU A 78 -17.20 33.18 12.33
C GLU A 78 -17.22 32.86 10.82
N GLU A 79 -17.62 33.82 9.99
CA GLU A 79 -17.63 33.64 8.54
C GLU A 79 -16.21 33.43 7.98
N LEU A 80 -15.22 34.15 8.51
CA LEU A 80 -13.82 33.95 8.12
C LEU A 80 -13.34 32.55 8.51
N GLU A 81 -13.64 32.08 9.73
CA GLU A 81 -13.27 30.73 10.17
C GLU A 81 -13.94 29.66 9.31
N ARG A 82 -15.19 29.87 8.89
CA ARG A 82 -15.89 28.99 7.94
C ARG A 82 -15.16 28.91 6.60
N GLN A 83 -14.76 30.04 6.03
CA GLN A 83 -14.00 30.08 4.77
C GLN A 83 -12.61 29.45 4.93
N LEU A 84 -11.97 29.68 6.07
CA LEU A 84 -10.67 29.10 6.41
C LEU A 84 -10.78 27.58 6.51
N GLN A 85 -11.85 27.06 7.13
CA GLN A 85 -12.09 25.63 7.23
C GLN A 85 -12.29 24.99 5.85
N LEU A 86 -13.07 25.61 4.97
CA LEU A 86 -13.23 25.14 3.58
C LEU A 86 -11.88 25.08 2.85
N LYS A 87 -11.04 26.11 3.03
CA LYS A 87 -9.70 26.14 2.42
C LYS A 87 -8.76 25.10 3.02
N ARG A 88 -8.80 24.86 4.33
CA ARG A 88 -8.07 23.76 4.97
C ARG A 88 -8.49 22.41 4.38
N ASP A 89 -9.78 22.19 4.17
CA ASP A 89 -10.29 20.94 3.59
C ASP A 89 -9.84 20.77 2.12
N GLU A 90 -9.81 21.85 1.34
CA GLU A 90 -9.27 21.86 -0.04
C GLU A 90 -7.77 21.50 -0.04
N ILE A 91 -6.98 22.09 0.87
CA ILE A 91 -5.56 21.77 1.03
C ILE A 91 -5.38 20.30 1.38
N LEU A 92 -6.17 19.75 2.31
CA LEU A 92 -6.08 18.34 2.69
C LEU A 92 -6.40 17.39 1.52
N LYS A 93 -7.37 17.74 0.67
CA LYS A 93 -7.67 16.98 -0.57
C LYS A 93 -6.48 17.02 -1.53
N CYS A 94 -5.92 18.20 -1.78
CA CYS A 94 -4.75 18.37 -2.63
C CYS A 94 -3.53 17.62 -2.09
N GLU A 95 -3.26 17.68 -0.79
CA GLU A 95 -2.16 16.94 -0.17
C GLU A 95 -2.34 15.42 -0.32
N ARG A 96 -3.57 14.91 -0.17
CA ARG A 96 -3.85 13.49 -0.38
C ARG A 96 -3.56 13.08 -1.82
N ALA A 97 -4.02 13.86 -2.79
CA ALA A 97 -3.75 13.61 -4.20
C ALA A 97 -2.24 13.65 -4.51
N LEU A 98 -1.52 14.63 -3.95
CA LEU A 98 -0.08 14.75 -4.11
C LEU A 98 0.66 13.54 -3.53
N ARG A 99 0.27 13.05 -2.35
CA ARG A 99 0.86 11.84 -1.75
C ARG A 99 0.59 10.61 -2.62
N CYS A 100 -0.62 10.44 -3.15
CA CYS A 100 -0.94 9.35 -4.08
C CYS A 100 -0.10 9.43 -5.37
N LEU A 101 0.08 10.63 -5.93
CA LEU A 101 0.92 10.80 -7.12
C LEU A 101 2.38 10.48 -6.83
N GLN A 102 2.89 10.90 -5.67
CA GLN A 102 4.26 10.62 -5.24
C GLN A 102 4.51 9.12 -5.09
N THR A 103 3.59 8.37 -4.47
CA THR A 103 3.74 6.91 -4.32
C THR A 103 3.70 6.22 -5.68
N TYR A 104 2.82 6.64 -6.59
CA TYR A 104 2.78 6.12 -7.95
C TYR A 104 4.09 6.36 -8.71
N LEU A 105 4.64 7.57 -8.61
CA LEU A 105 5.91 7.90 -9.25
C LEU A 105 7.07 7.06 -8.69
N LEU A 106 7.11 6.87 -7.37
CA LEU A 106 8.12 6.02 -6.73
C LEU A 106 8.02 4.56 -7.21
N GLN A 107 6.80 4.04 -7.32
CA GLN A 107 6.56 2.69 -7.84
C GLN A 107 6.95 2.57 -9.32
N ALA A 108 6.63 3.57 -10.14
CA ALA A 108 7.03 3.61 -11.54
C ALA A 108 8.56 3.61 -11.70
N VAL A 109 9.27 4.39 -10.88
CA VAL A 109 10.73 4.42 -10.84
C VAL A 109 11.30 3.05 -10.46
N GLN A 110 10.72 2.36 -9.48
CA GLN A 110 11.16 1.02 -9.08
C GLN A 110 11.01 0.01 -10.22
N VAL A 111 9.86 0.01 -10.91
CA VAL A 111 9.62 -0.87 -12.07
C VAL A 111 10.60 -0.56 -13.20
N LEU A 112 10.80 0.73 -13.51
CA LEU A 112 11.73 1.16 -14.55
C LEU A 112 13.18 0.75 -14.23
N SER A 113 13.62 0.94 -12.98
CA SER A 113 14.95 0.54 -12.53
C SER A 113 15.18 -0.96 -12.70
N SER A 114 14.21 -1.78 -12.29
CA SER A 114 14.26 -3.24 -12.49
C SER A 114 14.29 -3.61 -13.98
N ALA A 115 13.44 -3.00 -14.80
CA ALA A 115 13.40 -3.25 -16.23
C ALA A 115 14.72 -2.88 -16.92
N VAL A 116 15.32 -1.74 -16.55
CA VAL A 116 16.62 -1.30 -17.07
C VAL A 116 17.73 -2.26 -16.65
N TYR A 117 17.72 -2.73 -15.40
CA TYR A 117 18.67 -3.72 -14.91
C TYR A 117 18.58 -5.03 -15.72
N GLN A 118 17.37 -5.57 -15.87
CA GLN A 118 17.13 -6.79 -16.65
C GLN A 118 17.50 -6.60 -18.13
N ALA A 119 17.22 -5.44 -18.72
CA ALA A 119 17.61 -5.14 -20.09
C ALA A 119 19.14 -5.12 -20.26
N ARG A 120 19.86 -4.51 -19.30
CA ARG A 120 21.32 -4.52 -19.30
C ARG A 120 21.89 -5.93 -19.20
N GLU A 121 21.34 -6.74 -18.30
CA GLU A 121 21.73 -8.15 -18.13
C GLU A 121 21.46 -8.97 -19.40
N LYS A 122 20.31 -8.76 -20.05
CA LYS A 122 20.02 -9.39 -21.35
C LYS A 122 21.02 -8.99 -22.42
N ILE A 123 21.38 -7.71 -22.50
CA ILE A 123 22.38 -7.22 -23.47
C ILE A 123 23.75 -7.85 -23.18
N THR A 124 24.17 -7.96 -21.92
CA THR A 124 25.44 -8.62 -21.58
C THR A 124 25.41 -10.10 -21.96
N ASN A 125 24.30 -10.79 -21.72
CA ASN A 125 24.14 -12.20 -22.10
C ASN A 125 24.15 -12.37 -23.63
N ILE A 126 23.49 -11.48 -24.38
CA ILE A 126 23.53 -11.49 -25.85
C ILE A 126 24.96 -11.26 -26.37
N ARG A 127 25.72 -10.34 -25.74
CA ARG A 127 27.12 -10.08 -26.10
C ARG A 127 28.04 -11.26 -25.79
N GLN A 128 27.76 -12.00 -24.71
CA GLN A 128 28.51 -13.22 -24.35
C GLN A 128 28.10 -14.45 -25.16
N ALA A 129 26.86 -14.48 -25.68
CA ALA A 129 26.34 -15.61 -26.43
C ALA A 129 27.06 -15.76 -27.78
N LYS A 130 27.50 -16.98 -28.05
CA LYS A 130 28.03 -17.34 -29.37
C LYS A 130 26.87 -17.42 -30.37
N SER A 131 27.06 -16.84 -31.55
CA SER A 131 26.09 -17.00 -32.66
C SER A 131 26.03 -18.48 -33.07
N PHE A 132 24.83 -19.06 -33.01
CA PHE A 132 24.55 -20.41 -33.48
C PHE A 132 23.77 -20.35 -34.80
N PRO A 133 24.07 -21.21 -35.77
CA PRO A 133 23.33 -21.26 -37.03
C PRO A 133 21.87 -21.64 -36.75
N SER A 134 20.94 -20.83 -37.25
CA SER A 134 19.49 -21.01 -37.08
C SER A 134 19.02 -22.38 -37.57
N GLU A 135 19.62 -22.89 -38.64
CA GLU A 135 19.37 -24.22 -39.19
C GLU A 135 19.54 -25.35 -38.16
N THR A 136 20.58 -25.28 -37.33
CA THR A 136 20.82 -26.29 -36.28
C THR A 136 19.75 -26.20 -35.19
N ILE A 137 19.33 -24.99 -34.83
CA ILE A 137 18.24 -24.76 -33.85
C ILE A 137 16.93 -25.34 -34.40
N ILE A 138 16.60 -25.05 -35.67
CA ILE A 138 15.39 -25.54 -36.33
C ILE A 138 15.38 -27.07 -36.40
N ARG A 139 16.51 -27.70 -36.77
CA ARG A 139 16.62 -29.16 -36.84
C ARG A 139 16.43 -29.81 -35.48
N TYR A 140 17.07 -29.29 -34.43
CA TYR A 140 16.90 -29.83 -33.08
C TYR A 140 15.50 -29.56 -32.53
N ALA A 141 14.89 -28.40 -32.81
CA ALA A 141 13.51 -28.13 -32.43
C ALA A 141 12.53 -29.10 -33.10
N HIS A 142 12.71 -29.37 -34.40
CA HIS A 142 11.92 -30.37 -35.12
C HIS A 142 12.12 -31.78 -34.55
N GLN A 143 13.37 -32.15 -34.25
CA GLN A 143 13.67 -33.44 -33.61
C GLN A 143 13.00 -33.56 -32.24
N LEU A 144 13.05 -32.52 -31.40
CA LEU A 144 12.40 -32.49 -30.09
C LEU A 144 10.86 -32.55 -30.19
N ALA A 145 10.29 -31.85 -31.16
CA ALA A 145 8.85 -31.88 -31.44
C ALA A 145 8.39 -33.26 -31.92
N THR A 146 9.19 -33.92 -32.76
CA THR A 146 8.91 -35.29 -33.24
C THR A 146 9.03 -36.31 -32.11
N CYS A 147 9.92 -36.08 -31.15
CA CYS A 147 10.19 -36.97 -30.01
C CYS A 147 9.23 -36.79 -28.80
N TYR A 148 8.06 -36.14 -28.96
CA TYR A 148 7.04 -35.96 -27.91
C TYR A 148 7.53 -35.40 -26.56
N SER A 149 8.63 -34.64 -26.54
CA SER A 149 9.34 -34.23 -25.31
C SER A 149 9.07 -32.78 -24.89
N THR A 150 8.19 -32.07 -25.59
CA THR A 150 8.10 -30.61 -25.45
C THR A 150 7.44 -30.16 -24.15
N THR A 151 6.59 -30.97 -23.52
CA THR A 151 6.02 -30.66 -22.20
C THR A 151 5.64 -31.92 -21.42
N ALA A 152 6.18 -32.03 -20.21
CA ALA A 152 5.76 -32.98 -19.19
C ALA A 152 4.42 -32.54 -18.56
N PRO A 153 3.32 -33.31 -18.64
CA PRO A 153 2.17 -33.06 -17.78
C PRO A 153 2.53 -33.22 -16.29
N GLU A 154 1.89 -32.40 -15.45
CA GLU A 154 2.18 -32.22 -14.01
C GLU A 154 2.14 -33.52 -13.20
N ASN A 155 1.47 -34.56 -13.71
CA ASN A 155 1.31 -35.85 -13.05
C ASN A 155 2.41 -36.89 -13.40
N TRP A 156 3.49 -36.50 -14.07
CA TRP A 156 4.59 -37.41 -14.40
C TRP A 156 5.28 -37.95 -13.13
N GLN A 157 5.10 -39.24 -12.85
CA GLN A 157 5.76 -39.99 -11.75
C GLN A 157 6.86 -40.93 -12.28
N GLN A 158 7.87 -41.25 -11.48
CA GLN A 158 8.98 -42.12 -11.90
C GLN A 158 8.43 -43.51 -12.30
N GLY A 159 8.75 -43.99 -13.51
CA GLY A 159 8.22 -45.26 -14.05
C GLY A 159 6.99 -45.14 -14.96
N ASP A 160 6.51 -43.92 -15.23
CA ASP A 160 5.41 -43.69 -16.17
C ASP A 160 5.84 -43.99 -17.64
N ILE A 161 5.09 -44.88 -18.29
CA ILE A 161 5.32 -45.37 -19.67
C ILE A 161 5.15 -44.25 -20.71
N ARG A 162 4.45 -43.16 -20.34
CA ARG A 162 4.25 -41.98 -21.21
C ARG A 162 5.48 -41.09 -21.30
N ARG A 163 6.54 -41.37 -20.52
CA ARG A 163 7.77 -40.59 -20.52
C ARG A 163 8.62 -40.91 -21.76
N PRO A 164 9.06 -39.91 -22.53
CA PRO A 164 9.99 -40.08 -23.64
C PRO A 164 11.43 -40.22 -23.11
N TYR A 165 11.69 -41.20 -22.23
CA TYR A 165 13.04 -41.62 -21.88
C TYR A 165 13.39 -42.91 -22.62
N PRO A 166 14.67 -43.17 -22.89
CA PRO A 166 15.10 -44.46 -23.42
C PRO A 166 14.56 -45.60 -22.56
N THR A 167 13.77 -46.50 -23.16
CA THR A 167 13.21 -47.67 -22.45
C THR A 167 14.34 -48.61 -22.05
N ASN A 168 14.13 -49.47 -21.03
CA ASN A 168 15.09 -50.55 -20.71
C ASN A 168 15.49 -51.38 -21.94
N MET A 169 14.56 -51.61 -22.86
CA MET A 169 14.82 -52.27 -24.13
C MET A 169 15.71 -51.43 -25.07
N ASP A 170 15.50 -50.12 -25.13
CA ASP A 170 16.33 -49.20 -25.94
C ASP A 170 17.75 -49.08 -25.36
N MET A 171 17.88 -49.06 -24.02
CA MET A 171 19.17 -49.06 -23.33
C MET A 171 19.95 -50.36 -23.56
N ARG A 172 19.28 -51.53 -23.53
CA ARG A 172 19.88 -52.83 -23.85
C ARG A 172 20.28 -52.94 -25.32
N ARG A 173 19.44 -52.44 -26.23
CA ARG A 173 19.72 -52.41 -27.68
C ARG A 173 20.79 -51.38 -28.06
N GLY A 174 20.99 -50.38 -27.21
CA GLY A 174 21.97 -49.32 -27.36
C GLY A 174 23.42 -49.82 -27.27
N LEU A 175 24.35 -48.95 -27.63
CA LEU A 175 25.78 -49.26 -27.66
C LEU A 175 26.29 -49.77 -26.30
N LEU A 176 25.85 -49.14 -25.21
CA LEU A 176 26.26 -49.51 -23.85
C LEU A 176 25.80 -50.93 -23.46
N GLY A 177 24.58 -51.32 -23.84
CA GLY A 177 24.08 -52.68 -23.62
C GLY A 177 24.89 -53.73 -24.37
N ARG A 178 25.19 -53.49 -25.65
CA ARG A 178 26.01 -54.40 -26.47
C ARG A 178 27.43 -54.59 -25.94
N ILE A 179 28.06 -53.51 -25.47
CA ILE A 179 29.39 -53.57 -24.86
C ILE A 179 29.33 -54.44 -23.60
N SER A 180 28.33 -54.24 -22.73
CA SER A 180 28.19 -55.04 -21.51
C SER A 180 27.98 -56.54 -21.79
N GLU A 181 27.20 -56.87 -22.83
CA GLU A 181 26.96 -58.26 -23.25
C GLU A 181 28.22 -58.89 -23.84
N GLN A 182 29.00 -58.15 -24.65
CA GLN A 182 30.28 -58.62 -25.17
C GLN A 182 31.31 -58.84 -24.07
N THR A 183 31.39 -57.96 -23.07
CA THR A 183 32.27 -58.14 -21.91
C THR A 183 31.87 -59.36 -21.07
N LEU A 184 30.57 -59.60 -20.87
CA LEU A 184 30.09 -60.81 -20.18
C LEU A 184 30.39 -62.10 -20.96
N GLN A 185 30.23 -62.09 -22.28
CA GLN A 185 30.53 -63.25 -23.13
C GLN A 185 32.03 -63.60 -23.13
N GLN A 186 32.90 -62.58 -23.09
CA GLN A 186 34.35 -62.78 -23.01
C GLN A 186 34.77 -63.37 -21.64
N GLN A 187 34.05 -63.04 -20.57
CA GLN A 187 34.30 -63.60 -19.24
C GLN A 187 33.75 -65.03 -19.08
N GLN A 188 32.70 -65.41 -19.82
CA GLN A 188 32.15 -66.78 -19.83
C GLN A 188 33.00 -67.80 -20.61
N GLN A 189 33.87 -67.37 -21.54
CA GLN A 189 34.80 -68.30 -22.20
C GLN A 189 35.96 -68.77 -21.31
N LEU A 190 36.08 -68.24 -20.07
CA LEU A 190 37.10 -68.66 -19.11
C LEU A 190 36.57 -69.57 -17.98
N VAL A 191 35.30 -69.97 -18.01
CA VAL A 191 34.72 -70.92 -17.03
C VAL A 191 33.91 -72.00 -17.76
N ASN A 192 34.60 -72.91 -18.44
CA ASN A 192 34.04 -74.19 -18.84
C ASN A 192 34.96 -75.32 -18.33
N ILE A 193 34.81 -75.66 -17.04
CA ILE A 193 35.39 -76.85 -16.44
C ILE A 193 34.22 -77.81 -16.14
N PRO A 194 34.27 -79.08 -16.57
CA PRO A 194 33.21 -80.04 -16.31
C PRO A 194 33.27 -80.55 -14.85
N ASN A 195 32.13 -80.54 -14.16
CA ASN A 195 31.95 -81.18 -12.85
C ASN A 195 31.97 -82.72 -12.98
N PRO A 196 32.55 -83.45 -12.00
CA PRO A 196 32.14 -84.82 -11.69
C PRO A 196 31.27 -84.90 -10.43
N ILE A 197 30.36 -85.87 -10.46
CA ILE A 197 29.38 -86.25 -9.44
C ILE A 197 30.08 -86.99 -8.29
N ILE A 198 29.88 -86.57 -7.03
CA ILE A 198 30.01 -87.43 -5.83
C ILE A 198 28.91 -87.07 -4.81
N ASN A 199 28.33 -88.11 -4.20
CA ASN A 199 27.16 -88.09 -3.32
C ASN A 199 27.50 -87.88 -1.82
N SER A 200 26.45 -87.51 -1.07
CA SER A 200 26.18 -87.69 0.38
C SER A 200 26.86 -86.82 1.46
N THR A 201 26.01 -85.94 2.05
CA THR A 201 25.70 -85.73 3.49
C THR A 201 26.76 -85.20 4.49
N THR A 202 26.31 -84.24 5.31
CA THR A 202 26.69 -83.85 6.71
C THR A 202 27.47 -82.53 6.96
N VAL A 203 26.72 -81.56 7.51
CA VAL A 203 26.94 -80.58 8.60
C VAL A 203 28.24 -79.73 8.75
N VAL A 204 27.97 -78.44 9.07
CA VAL A 204 28.69 -77.51 10.00
C VAL A 204 29.75 -76.56 9.41
N ASP A 205 29.30 -75.30 9.24
CA ASP A 205 29.79 -74.07 9.90
C ASP A 205 31.06 -73.33 9.43
N SER A 206 30.92 -71.99 9.45
CA SER A 206 31.93 -70.92 9.53
C SER A 206 32.87 -70.73 8.32
N SER A 207 33.21 -69.54 7.84
CA SER A 207 32.93 -68.14 8.17
C SER A 207 33.66 -67.27 7.11
N VAL A 208 33.37 -65.96 7.09
CA VAL A 208 34.26 -64.84 6.64
C VAL A 208 33.97 -64.14 5.29
N SER A 209 33.40 -62.93 5.46
CA SER A 209 33.68 -61.61 4.85
C SER A 209 33.35 -61.34 3.38
N GLN A 210 32.31 -60.53 3.14
CA GLN A 210 32.33 -59.05 2.98
C GLN A 210 32.99 -58.57 1.68
N ASN A 211 32.19 -58.01 0.76
CA ASN A 211 32.22 -56.56 0.47
C ASN A 211 31.05 -56.17 -0.45
N ILE A 212 29.98 -55.61 0.14
CA ILE A 212 28.91 -54.92 -0.59
C ILE A 212 29.31 -53.45 -0.63
N SER A 213 29.78 -52.98 -1.78
CA SER A 213 29.92 -51.56 -2.07
C SER A 213 28.82 -51.18 -3.06
N SER A 214 27.67 -50.83 -2.49
CA SER A 214 26.56 -50.16 -3.17
C SER A 214 26.97 -48.72 -3.49
N SER A 215 27.35 -48.45 -4.74
CA SER A 215 27.39 -47.09 -5.27
C SER A 215 25.97 -46.66 -5.66
N GLN A 216 25.30 -46.04 -4.69
CA GLN A 216 24.14 -45.18 -4.94
C GLN A 216 24.56 -44.06 -5.89
N SER A 217 24.09 -44.10 -7.14
CA SER A 217 24.07 -42.91 -7.99
C SER A 217 22.86 -42.07 -7.61
N SER A 218 23.09 -41.12 -6.71
CA SER A 218 22.18 -40.04 -6.38
C SER A 218 22.02 -39.13 -7.60
N TYR A 219 20.90 -39.23 -8.30
CA TYR A 219 20.49 -38.18 -9.24
C TYR A 219 20.04 -36.99 -8.38
N THR A 220 20.91 -36.00 -8.21
CA THR A 220 20.47 -34.69 -7.75
C THR A 220 19.64 -34.08 -8.87
N ALA A 221 18.35 -33.86 -8.60
CA ALA A 221 17.55 -33.00 -9.44
C ALA A 221 18.24 -31.64 -9.49
N VAL A 222 18.56 -31.17 -10.71
CA VAL A 222 18.83 -29.76 -10.93
C VAL A 222 17.50 -29.06 -10.69
N THR A 223 17.26 -28.68 -9.44
CA THR A 223 16.26 -27.66 -9.11
C THR A 223 16.72 -26.42 -9.86
N THR A 224 15.99 -26.10 -10.92
CA THR A 224 16.09 -24.82 -11.63
C THR A 224 16.07 -23.71 -10.58
N ALA A 225 17.22 -23.05 -10.43
CA ALA A 225 17.34 -21.83 -9.66
C ALA A 225 16.32 -20.81 -10.21
N ALA A 226 15.47 -20.34 -9.30
CA ALA A 226 14.76 -19.07 -9.31
C ALA A 226 14.22 -18.58 -10.67
N ARG A 227 12.98 -18.99 -10.97
CA ARG A 227 12.09 -18.13 -11.77
C ARG A 227 11.81 -16.86 -10.94
N PRO A 228 12.07 -15.64 -11.43
CA PRO A 228 11.57 -14.46 -10.74
C PRO A 228 10.04 -14.53 -10.72
N PRO A 229 9.39 -14.07 -9.63
CA PRO A 229 7.94 -14.10 -9.53
C PRO A 229 7.35 -13.38 -10.74
N LYS A 230 6.40 -14.05 -11.40
CA LYS A 230 5.48 -13.39 -12.33
C LYS A 230 4.69 -12.39 -11.49
N HIS A 231 5.11 -11.14 -11.48
CA HIS A 231 4.23 -10.06 -11.12
C HIS A 231 3.30 -9.86 -12.31
N ASP A 232 2.09 -10.39 -12.20
CA ASP A 232 0.97 -10.06 -13.08
C ASP A 232 0.61 -8.58 -12.84
N THR A 233 1.40 -7.67 -13.43
CA THR A 233 1.18 -6.22 -13.35
C THR A 233 -0.09 -5.77 -14.08
N THR A 234 -0.75 -6.68 -14.81
CA THR A 234 -2.00 -6.39 -15.53
C THR A 234 -3.25 -6.60 -14.68
N SER A 235 -3.19 -7.43 -13.62
CA SER A 235 -4.37 -7.72 -12.78
C SER A 235 -4.63 -6.64 -11.73
N PHE A 236 -3.58 -5.93 -11.28
CA PHE A 236 -3.73 -4.89 -10.25
C PHE A 236 -4.08 -3.52 -10.86
N ALA A 237 -3.73 -3.30 -12.12
CA ALA A 237 -4.06 -2.06 -12.84
C ALA A 237 -5.57 -1.93 -13.12
N SER A 238 -6.29 -3.03 -13.31
CA SER A 238 -7.73 -3.05 -13.55
C SER A 238 -8.58 -2.73 -12.32
N ASP A 239 -8.11 -3.09 -11.12
CA ASP A 239 -8.86 -2.89 -9.87
C ASP A 239 -8.72 -1.45 -9.32
N ILE A 240 -7.70 -0.70 -9.75
CA ILE A 240 -7.51 0.70 -9.35
C ILE A 240 -8.23 1.67 -10.30
N PHE A 241 -8.33 1.34 -11.58
CA PHE A 241 -9.00 2.19 -12.57
C PHE A 241 -10.53 2.23 -12.41
N SER A 242 -11.12 1.22 -11.77
CA SER A 242 -12.55 1.15 -11.49
C SER A 242 -12.99 2.14 -10.39
N GLY A 243 -12.12 2.40 -9.40
CA GLY A 243 -12.43 3.32 -8.29
C GLY A 243 -12.38 4.83 -8.64
N LEU A 244 -11.91 5.21 -9.83
CA LEU A 244 -11.81 6.62 -10.25
C LEU A 244 -12.94 7.05 -11.19
N ASN A 245 -13.74 6.12 -11.73
CA ASN A 245 -14.79 6.44 -12.71
C ASN A 245 -16.20 6.52 -12.14
N GLU A 246 -16.46 6.05 -10.91
CA GLU A 246 -17.80 6.08 -10.31
C GLU A 246 -18.20 7.42 -9.69
N GLU A 247 -17.24 8.26 -9.26
CA GLU A 247 -17.56 9.57 -8.63
C GLU A 247 -17.74 10.73 -9.65
N ALA A 248 -17.40 10.54 -10.92
CA ALA A 248 -17.47 11.61 -11.93
C ALA A 248 -18.84 11.77 -12.61
N ASN A 249 -19.77 10.82 -12.42
CA ASN A 249 -21.04 10.78 -13.17
C ASN A 249 -22.28 11.28 -12.42
N ASN A 250 -22.13 11.88 -11.22
CA ASN A 250 -23.27 12.32 -10.41
C ASN A 250 -23.39 13.84 -10.20
N ILE A 251 -22.84 14.63 -11.13
CA ILE A 251 -23.13 16.07 -11.20
C ILE A 251 -24.33 16.24 -12.14
N ASN A 252 -25.53 16.05 -11.57
CA ASN A 252 -26.78 16.42 -12.23
C ASN A 252 -26.72 17.91 -12.62
N LEU A 253 -26.76 18.16 -13.93
CA LEU A 253 -27.22 19.44 -14.48
C LEU A 253 -28.69 19.63 -14.03
N SER A 254 -28.91 20.50 -13.05
CA SER A 254 -30.21 21.15 -12.86
C SER A 254 -30.07 22.63 -13.23
N SER A 255 -30.01 22.89 -14.53
CA SER A 255 -30.45 24.19 -15.06
C SER A 255 -31.97 24.21 -14.96
N SER A 256 -32.52 25.05 -14.09
CA SER A 256 -33.92 25.45 -14.16
C SER A 256 -33.99 26.95 -13.94
N ASP A 257 -34.25 27.60 -15.07
CA ASP A 257 -34.79 28.93 -15.30
C ASP A 257 -35.58 29.54 -14.14
N THR A 258 -35.26 30.79 -13.83
CA THR A 258 -36.23 31.76 -13.30
C THR A 258 -36.10 33.05 -14.08
N ASP A 259 -36.90 33.10 -15.14
CA ASP A 259 -37.35 34.28 -15.85
C ASP A 259 -38.23 35.12 -14.89
N SER A 260 -37.93 36.40 -14.76
CA SER A 260 -38.88 37.39 -14.23
C SER A 260 -38.49 38.75 -14.80
N ASP A 261 -39.23 39.10 -15.84
CA ASP A 261 -39.61 40.46 -16.21
C ASP A 261 -39.99 41.27 -14.95
N ASP A 262 -39.57 42.55 -14.92
CA ASP A 262 -40.44 43.68 -14.57
C ASP A 262 -39.63 44.99 -14.49
N ASP A 263 -39.83 45.82 -15.52
CA ASP A 263 -40.30 47.21 -15.46
C ASP A 263 -39.73 48.25 -14.47
N LEU A 264 -39.44 49.41 -15.08
CA LEU A 264 -39.63 50.78 -14.59
C LEU A 264 -38.75 51.31 -13.43
N LEU A 265 -37.72 52.09 -13.79
CA LEU A 265 -37.67 53.56 -13.65
C LEU A 265 -36.33 54.13 -14.17
#